data_AF-A0A6M3J1V9-F1
#
_entry.id   AF-A0A6M3J1V9-F1
#
_cell.length_a   1.000
_cell.length_b   1.000
_cell.length_c   1.000
_cell.angle_alpha   90.00
_cell.angle_beta   90.00
_cell.angle_gamma   90.00
#
_symmetry.space_group_name_H-M   'P 1'
#
loop_
_entity.id
_entity.type
_entity.pdbx_description
1 polymer ?
#
loop_
_entity_poly.entity_id
_entity_poly.type
_entity_poly.pdbx_seq_one_letter_code
_entity_poly.pdbx_strand_id
1 'polypeptide(L)'
;MILQPIQSKITQYFGENPGQYGYDKNGHKGLDFRAPLGTAVVAGSTGVATIRDSGSQGFGLHVLIHCGQTELTAPGLRMSGDITLIYGHLSQGLEGVPSPELRSVKAGAVLALSGNSGNSTAPHLHFEIRIDGEAIDPLPFLERGAVTSKYGFQIQKPNYPAWLLQHVARSKCRWVKIINPDYGRASPFGTSMQYLGRFHCGLGEPDKELMWRGSAGADAYWAMIKPRVDVCPWLYAIEGPNEPAVDTIAKAQLFSDFYSRLCDIFHAAGKRIAAGVFSTGQPDPALWPYLHRGIVKADYVALHEYGMHRMVLDGWHLLRYRKLIEWAEQARVAIPLILITETGIDYAGDPINDGWQAQGISSTEYLRQLVSYDIATQEDPEVLALLPFVWMHDGWPSFEMNEEISRQLADYMSKWASESVEEAIGQDAQRVVLPLNPNAAFEKAGTLKGYLPASPETDLVYGGVTYRYQVYRHPSERTYQHIIYCPVGHWGDVKWIRRSN
;
A
#
# COMPACT_ATOMS: atom_id res chain seq x y z
N MET A 1 12.07 6.59 -15.73
CA MET A 1 11.16 5.45 -15.64
C MET A 1 9.73 5.86 -16.03
N ILE A 2 8.91 4.91 -16.46
CA ILE A 2 7.51 5.06 -16.89
C ILE A 2 6.63 4.16 -16.01
N LEU A 3 5.57 4.70 -15.42
CA LEU A 3 4.64 3.90 -14.62
C LEU A 3 3.96 2.83 -15.50
N GLN A 4 3.96 1.58 -15.02
CA GLN A 4 3.27 0.50 -15.73
C GLN A 4 1.76 0.79 -15.80
N PRO A 5 1.18 0.81 -17.00
CA PRO A 5 -0.16 1.37 -17.20
C PRO A 5 -1.32 0.45 -16.84
N ILE A 6 -1.03 -0.83 -16.62
CA ILE A 6 -1.98 -1.82 -16.12
C ILE A 6 -1.22 -2.88 -15.33
N GLN A 7 -1.67 -3.23 -14.14
CA GLN A 7 -1.02 -4.24 -13.30
C GLN A 7 -1.48 -5.65 -13.71
N SER A 8 -0.93 -6.15 -14.81
CA SER A 8 -1.28 -7.47 -15.34
C SER A 8 -0.08 -8.19 -15.96
N LYS A 9 -0.30 -9.47 -16.28
CA LYS A 9 0.66 -10.33 -16.96
C LYS A 9 0.87 -9.85 -18.40
N ILE A 10 2.13 -9.71 -18.81
CA ILE A 10 2.51 -9.54 -20.22
C ILE A 10 2.21 -10.84 -20.98
N THR A 11 1.39 -10.73 -22.01
CA THR A 11 1.01 -11.83 -22.92
C THR A 11 1.83 -11.87 -24.19
N GLN A 12 2.39 -10.74 -24.60
CA GLN A 12 3.31 -10.66 -25.74
C GLN A 12 4.36 -9.58 -25.50
N TYR A 13 5.63 -9.92 -25.73
CA TYR A 13 6.76 -9.02 -25.55
C TYR A 13 7.11 -8.26 -26.83
N PHE A 14 7.91 -7.19 -26.69
CA PHE A 14 8.47 -6.46 -27.81
C PHE A 14 9.33 -7.39 -28.68
N GLY A 15 9.23 -7.24 -30.01
CA GLY A 15 9.97 -8.04 -30.99
C GLY A 15 9.40 -9.44 -31.26
N GLU A 16 8.37 -9.91 -30.53
CA GLU A 16 7.78 -11.23 -30.76
C GLU A 16 6.98 -11.30 -32.09
N ASN A 17 6.93 -12.50 -32.68
CA ASN A 17 6.21 -12.83 -33.92
C ASN A 17 6.54 -11.94 -35.16
N PRO A 18 7.82 -11.74 -35.53
CA PRO A 18 8.25 -10.90 -36.67
C PRO A 18 7.67 -11.27 -38.03
N GLY A 19 7.14 -12.50 -38.20
CA GLY A 19 6.49 -12.94 -39.43
C GLY A 19 4.98 -12.66 -39.51
N GLN A 20 4.34 -12.18 -38.46
CA GLN A 20 2.89 -11.94 -38.41
C GLN A 20 2.50 -10.46 -38.62
N TYR A 21 3.44 -9.51 -38.50
CA TYR A 21 3.17 -8.07 -38.52
C TYR A 21 3.68 -7.36 -39.78
N GLY A 22 3.10 -7.67 -40.95
CA GLY A 22 3.24 -6.84 -42.16
C GLY A 22 4.67 -6.55 -42.66
N TYR A 23 4.83 -5.45 -43.43
CA TYR A 23 6.06 -5.13 -44.19
C TYR A 23 7.29 -4.76 -43.34
N ASP A 24 7.14 -4.59 -42.03
CA ASP A 24 8.20 -4.18 -41.13
C ASP A 24 8.58 -5.37 -40.23
N LYS A 25 9.62 -6.11 -40.62
CA LYS A 25 9.98 -7.46 -40.10
C LYS A 25 10.55 -7.47 -38.68
N ASN A 26 10.27 -6.44 -37.89
CA ASN A 26 10.88 -6.21 -36.57
C ASN A 26 10.03 -6.75 -35.40
N GLY A 27 8.90 -7.41 -35.67
CA GLY A 27 8.05 -8.00 -34.64
C GLY A 27 7.13 -7.01 -33.95
N HIS A 28 6.56 -7.45 -32.84
CA HIS A 28 5.64 -6.69 -32.02
C HIS A 28 6.28 -5.39 -31.49
N LYS A 29 5.63 -4.24 -31.67
CA LYS A 29 6.21 -2.91 -31.39
C LYS A 29 6.01 -2.40 -29.96
N GLY A 30 5.46 -3.23 -29.08
CA GLY A 30 5.16 -2.86 -27.70
C GLY A 30 5.09 -4.05 -26.76
N LEU A 31 4.34 -3.89 -25.66
CA LEU A 31 3.97 -4.95 -24.74
C LEU A 31 2.46 -5.11 -24.72
N ASP A 32 2.00 -6.35 -24.80
CA ASP A 32 0.59 -6.67 -24.61
C ASP A 32 0.39 -7.19 -23.20
N PHE A 33 -0.57 -6.62 -22.50
CA PHE A 33 -0.96 -7.02 -21.15
C PHE A 33 -2.33 -7.66 -21.19
N ARG A 34 -2.46 -8.83 -20.54
CA ARG A 34 -3.78 -9.47 -20.36
C ARG A 34 -4.72 -8.50 -19.66
N ALA A 35 -5.82 -8.12 -20.28
CA ALA A 35 -6.75 -7.17 -19.68
C ALA A 35 -8.18 -7.56 -20.07
N PRO A 36 -9.02 -8.01 -19.13
CA PRO A 36 -10.45 -8.10 -19.37
C PRO A 36 -10.99 -6.78 -19.91
N LEU A 37 -12.05 -6.80 -20.74
CA LEU A 37 -12.72 -5.58 -21.19
C LEU A 37 -13.09 -4.72 -19.98
N GLY A 38 -12.86 -3.41 -20.06
CA GLY A 38 -13.24 -2.47 -19.01
C GLY A 38 -12.22 -2.31 -17.87
N THR A 39 -11.01 -2.88 -17.98
CA THR A 39 -9.98 -2.71 -16.93
C THR A 39 -9.39 -1.31 -17.01
N ALA A 40 -9.25 -0.62 -15.89
CA ALA A 40 -8.65 0.72 -15.86
C ALA A 40 -7.20 0.71 -16.37
N VAL A 41 -6.89 1.68 -17.24
CA VAL A 41 -5.56 1.94 -17.79
C VAL A 41 -5.11 3.31 -17.32
N VAL A 42 -3.93 3.39 -16.69
CA VAL A 42 -3.40 4.63 -16.12
C VAL A 42 -2.28 5.25 -16.97
N ALA A 43 -2.05 6.55 -16.78
CA ALA A 43 -0.99 7.30 -17.44
C ALA A 43 0.39 6.87 -16.94
N GLY A 44 1.25 6.45 -17.87
CA GLY A 44 2.61 6.02 -17.58
C GLY A 44 3.54 7.20 -17.27
N SER A 45 3.22 8.39 -17.74
CA SER A 45 3.96 9.61 -17.49
C SER A 45 3.04 10.83 -17.53
N THR A 46 3.53 11.95 -16.99
CA THR A 46 2.88 13.25 -17.15
C THR A 46 3.14 13.77 -18.56
N GLY A 47 2.11 14.31 -19.21
CA GLY A 47 2.24 14.83 -20.57
C GLY A 47 0.91 15.34 -21.12
N VAL A 48 0.83 15.45 -22.45
CA VAL A 48 -0.38 15.89 -23.15
C VAL A 48 -1.04 14.68 -23.81
N ALA A 49 -2.24 14.33 -23.37
CA ALA A 49 -3.00 13.20 -23.89
C ALA A 49 -3.82 13.59 -25.13
N THR A 50 -3.82 12.72 -26.15
CA THR A 50 -4.67 12.81 -27.36
C THR A 50 -5.36 11.48 -27.60
N ILE A 51 -6.68 11.50 -27.84
CA ILE A 51 -7.45 10.31 -28.21
C ILE A 51 -7.51 10.21 -29.74
N ARG A 52 -7.38 8.99 -30.26
CA ARG A 52 -7.52 8.68 -31.68
C ARG A 52 -8.26 7.36 -31.85
N ASP A 53 -8.85 7.17 -33.03
CA ASP A 53 -9.51 5.91 -33.40
C ASP A 53 -9.08 5.53 -34.83
N SER A 54 -8.43 4.37 -34.96
CA SER A 54 -7.99 3.80 -36.23
C SER A 54 -9.01 2.82 -36.83
N GLY A 55 -10.22 2.74 -36.27
CA GLY A 55 -11.28 1.84 -36.72
C GLY A 55 -10.95 0.37 -36.45
N SER A 56 -11.25 -0.51 -37.41
CA SER A 56 -10.97 -1.95 -37.32
C SER A 56 -9.51 -2.33 -37.62
N GLN A 57 -8.62 -1.35 -37.79
CA GLN A 57 -7.22 -1.54 -38.15
C GLN A 57 -6.29 -0.96 -37.07
N GLY A 58 -5.04 -1.42 -37.05
CA GLY A 58 -4.01 -0.92 -36.12
C GLY A 58 -4.47 -0.97 -34.66
N PHE A 59 -4.21 0.10 -33.91
CA PHE A 59 -4.51 0.20 -32.47
C PHE A 59 -5.99 0.32 -32.12
N GLY A 60 -6.91 0.48 -33.09
CA GLY A 60 -8.31 0.79 -32.79
C GLY A 60 -8.46 2.11 -32.03
N LEU A 61 -9.29 2.12 -31.00
CA LEU A 61 -9.39 3.25 -30.07
C LEU A 61 -8.14 3.29 -29.20
N HIS A 62 -7.43 4.42 -29.20
CA HIS A 62 -6.16 4.56 -28.52
C HIS A 62 -5.92 5.96 -27.96
N VAL A 63 -5.05 6.03 -26.94
CA VAL A 63 -4.56 7.28 -26.35
C VAL A 63 -3.07 7.40 -26.64
N LEU A 64 -2.61 8.61 -26.96
CA LEU A 64 -1.20 8.97 -26.99
C LEU A 64 -0.92 9.99 -25.88
N ILE A 65 0.15 9.81 -25.11
CA ILE A 65 0.69 10.85 -24.24
C ILE A 65 2.00 11.33 -24.84
N HIS A 66 2.04 12.60 -25.23
CA HIS A 66 3.28 13.29 -25.59
C HIS A 66 3.93 13.84 -24.32
N CYS A 67 5.09 13.29 -23.96
CA CYS A 67 5.89 13.68 -22.79
C CYS A 67 6.88 14.80 -23.11
N GLY A 68 7.12 15.08 -24.40
CA GLY A 68 8.08 16.05 -24.90
C GLY A 68 9.53 15.56 -24.86
N GLN A 69 10.46 16.49 -25.07
CA GLN A 69 11.90 16.23 -24.99
C GLN A 69 12.31 15.88 -23.55
N THR A 70 12.57 14.60 -23.29
CA THR A 70 12.91 14.12 -21.95
C THR A 70 13.75 12.84 -22.01
N GLU A 71 14.21 12.37 -20.84
CA GLU A 71 15.07 11.20 -20.70
C GLU A 71 14.28 10.02 -20.11
N LEU A 72 14.35 8.86 -20.75
CA LEU A 72 14.05 7.58 -20.13
C LEU A 72 15.30 7.01 -19.48
N THR A 73 15.16 6.74 -18.20
CA THR A 73 16.16 6.03 -17.40
C THR A 73 15.62 4.65 -17.03
N ALA A 74 16.51 3.66 -17.10
CA ALA A 74 16.38 2.31 -16.61
C ALA A 74 17.74 1.85 -16.05
N PRO A 75 17.84 0.78 -15.24
CA PRO A 75 19.12 0.31 -14.73
C PRO A 75 20.13 0.02 -15.86
N GLY A 76 21.19 0.83 -15.91
CA GLY A 76 22.24 0.70 -16.94
C GLY A 76 21.85 1.19 -18.34
N LEU A 77 20.69 1.84 -18.51
CA LEU A 77 20.20 2.31 -19.80
C LEU A 77 19.61 3.71 -19.66
N ARG A 78 20.06 4.63 -20.52
CA ARG A 78 19.53 5.99 -20.63
C ARG A 78 19.28 6.30 -22.10
N MET A 79 18.11 6.83 -22.39
CA MET A 79 17.73 7.24 -23.74
C MET A 79 17.04 8.59 -23.64
N SER A 80 17.41 9.54 -24.51
CA SER A 80 16.83 10.88 -24.53
C SER A 80 16.28 11.15 -25.93
N GLY A 81 15.17 11.88 -26.00
CA GLY A 81 14.56 12.30 -27.25
C GLY A 81 13.16 12.80 -27.01
N ASP A 82 12.38 12.94 -28.07
CA ASP A 82 10.96 13.26 -27.96
C ASP A 82 10.15 11.99 -27.63
N ILE A 83 9.56 11.94 -26.44
CA ILE A 83 8.95 10.73 -25.90
C ILE A 83 7.44 10.74 -26.08
N THR A 84 6.91 9.65 -26.64
CA THR A 84 5.47 9.41 -26.74
C THR A 84 5.09 8.02 -26.21
N LEU A 85 4.06 7.96 -25.38
CA LEU A 85 3.45 6.71 -24.90
C LEU A 85 2.18 6.42 -25.68
N ILE A 86 1.94 5.16 -26.06
CA ILE A 86 0.73 4.74 -26.80
C ILE A 86 0.00 3.65 -26.03
N TYR A 87 -1.33 3.79 -25.93
CA TYR A 87 -2.25 2.87 -25.28
C TYR A 87 -3.29 2.38 -26.29
N GLY A 88 -3.16 1.16 -26.79
CA GLY A 88 -3.99 0.59 -27.86
C GLY A 88 -5.11 -0.34 -27.37
N HIS A 89 -6.02 -0.64 -28.29
CA HIS A 89 -7.14 -1.57 -28.14
C HIS A 89 -8.12 -1.22 -27.02
N LEU A 90 -8.30 0.07 -26.73
CA LEU A 90 -9.15 0.57 -25.64
C LEU A 90 -10.64 0.40 -25.95
N SER A 91 -11.49 0.50 -24.92
CA SER A 91 -12.96 0.49 -25.04
C SER A 91 -13.55 1.90 -24.87
N GLN A 92 -14.80 2.08 -25.30
CA GLN A 92 -15.52 3.34 -25.13
C GLN A 92 -15.89 3.51 -23.65
N GLY A 93 -15.29 4.49 -22.98
CA GLY A 93 -15.53 4.76 -21.56
C GLY A 93 -14.41 5.60 -20.96
N LEU A 94 -14.57 6.93 -21.05
CA LEU A 94 -13.67 7.91 -20.44
C LEU A 94 -14.48 8.69 -19.41
N GLU A 95 -14.44 8.30 -18.14
CA GLU A 95 -14.82 9.24 -17.08
C GLU A 95 -13.66 10.22 -16.90
N GLY A 96 -13.80 11.45 -17.41
CA GLY A 96 -12.85 12.54 -17.18
C GLY A 96 -12.07 13.08 -18.38
N VAL A 97 -12.20 12.48 -19.58
CA VAL A 97 -11.66 13.05 -20.84
C VAL A 97 -12.80 13.38 -21.81
N PRO A 98 -13.35 14.61 -21.78
CA PRO A 98 -14.33 15.03 -22.78
C PRO A 98 -13.61 15.54 -24.03
N SER A 99 -13.99 15.01 -25.20
CA SER A 99 -13.79 15.63 -26.53
C SER A 99 -12.30 15.75 -26.96
N PRO A 100 -11.94 15.90 -28.25
CA PRO A 100 -10.60 15.57 -28.78
C PRO A 100 -9.54 16.65 -28.50
N GLU A 101 -9.66 17.36 -27.39
CA GLU A 101 -8.74 18.44 -27.02
C GLU A 101 -7.62 17.90 -26.12
N LEU A 102 -6.40 18.24 -26.52
CA LEU A 102 -5.15 18.07 -25.80
C LEU A 102 -5.33 18.44 -24.31
N ARG A 103 -5.32 17.45 -23.42
CA ARG A 103 -5.33 17.68 -21.98
C ARG A 103 -4.02 17.27 -21.34
N SER A 104 -3.52 18.12 -20.46
CA SER A 104 -2.43 17.72 -19.57
C SER A 104 -2.94 16.64 -18.62
N VAL A 105 -2.23 15.51 -18.58
CA VAL A 105 -2.49 14.39 -17.67
C VAL A 105 -1.27 14.17 -16.80
N LYS A 106 -1.49 13.77 -15.54
CA LYS A 106 -0.42 13.39 -14.61
C LYS A 106 -0.19 11.89 -14.68
N ALA A 107 1.05 11.45 -14.48
CA ALA A 107 1.36 10.04 -14.27
C ALA A 107 0.46 9.44 -13.16
N GLY A 108 -0.06 8.22 -13.37
CA GLY A 108 -0.96 7.52 -12.46
C GLY A 108 -2.44 7.88 -12.59
N ALA A 109 -2.81 8.93 -13.31
CA ALA A 109 -4.21 9.24 -13.57
C ALA A 109 -4.85 8.17 -14.46
N VAL A 110 -6.09 7.77 -14.17
CA VAL A 110 -6.86 6.88 -15.05
C VAL A 110 -7.07 7.60 -16.39
N LEU A 111 -6.64 6.94 -17.47
CA LEU A 111 -6.72 7.46 -18.83
C LEU A 111 -7.92 6.94 -19.59
N ALA A 112 -8.20 5.64 -19.47
CA ALA A 112 -9.16 4.92 -20.29
C ALA A 112 -9.42 3.54 -19.70
N LEU A 113 -10.30 2.77 -20.35
CA LEU A 113 -10.54 1.37 -20.07
C LEU A 113 -9.98 0.49 -21.19
N SER A 114 -9.39 -0.66 -20.83
CA SER A 114 -8.96 -1.69 -21.78
C SER A 114 -10.15 -2.18 -22.59
N GLY A 115 -9.88 -2.67 -23.80
CA GLY A 115 -10.93 -3.08 -24.72
C GLY A 115 -10.48 -4.22 -25.61
N ASN A 116 -11.06 -4.24 -26.81
CA ASN A 116 -10.72 -5.19 -27.87
C ASN A 116 -10.99 -4.55 -29.25
N SER A 117 -10.73 -3.24 -29.36
CA SER A 117 -10.92 -2.48 -30.60
C SER A 117 -9.70 -2.62 -31.52
N GLY A 118 -9.85 -2.28 -32.81
CA GLY A 118 -8.76 -2.37 -33.78
C GLY A 118 -8.40 -3.81 -34.15
N ASN A 119 -7.14 -4.02 -34.53
CA ASN A 119 -6.61 -5.32 -34.89
C ASN A 119 -6.22 -6.11 -33.64
N SER A 120 -7.22 -6.58 -32.88
CA SER A 120 -7.05 -7.36 -31.65
C SER A 120 -7.83 -8.67 -31.73
N THR A 121 -7.21 -9.78 -31.33
CA THR A 121 -7.81 -11.12 -31.36
C THR A 121 -8.51 -11.51 -30.05
N ALA A 122 -8.16 -10.86 -28.94
CA ALA A 122 -8.75 -11.05 -27.63
C ALA A 122 -8.52 -9.82 -26.73
N PRO A 123 -9.35 -9.56 -25.70
CA PRO A 123 -9.17 -8.40 -24.82
C PRO A 123 -7.79 -8.32 -24.16
N HIS A 124 -7.10 -7.20 -24.38
CA HIS A 124 -5.79 -6.88 -23.82
C HIS A 124 -5.53 -5.36 -23.88
N LEU A 125 -4.49 -4.89 -23.19
CA LEU A 125 -3.92 -3.56 -23.41
C LEU A 125 -2.64 -3.71 -24.23
N HIS A 126 -2.54 -2.99 -25.35
CA HIS A 126 -1.28 -2.81 -26.05
C HIS A 126 -0.61 -1.52 -25.59
N PHE A 127 0.69 -1.57 -25.27
CA PHE A 127 1.44 -0.43 -24.78
C PHE A 127 2.79 -0.26 -25.49
N GLU A 128 3.04 0.94 -26.03
CA GLU A 128 4.34 1.28 -26.63
C GLU A 128 4.98 2.48 -25.93
N ILE A 129 6.32 2.49 -25.97
CA ILE A 129 7.12 3.70 -25.78
C ILE A 129 7.81 4.01 -27.10
N ARG A 130 7.73 5.27 -27.55
CA ARG A 130 8.45 5.77 -28.72
C ARG A 130 9.39 6.90 -28.35
N ILE A 131 10.58 6.89 -28.96
CA ILE A 131 11.54 7.98 -28.92
C ILE A 131 11.76 8.47 -30.34
N ASP A 132 11.55 9.77 -30.57
CA ASP A 132 11.68 10.41 -31.90
C ASP A 132 10.86 9.69 -33.00
N GLY A 133 9.72 9.11 -32.61
CA GLY A 133 8.80 8.39 -33.50
C GLY A 133 9.06 6.89 -33.63
N GLU A 134 10.21 6.39 -33.16
CA GLU A 134 10.59 4.98 -33.25
C GLU A 134 10.23 4.20 -31.98
N ALA A 135 9.65 3.01 -32.15
CA ALA A 135 9.27 2.14 -31.03
C ALA A 135 10.49 1.46 -30.41
N ILE A 136 10.56 1.46 -29.08
CA ILE A 136 11.59 0.78 -28.30
C ILE A 136 10.96 -0.27 -27.39
N ASP A 137 11.76 -1.21 -26.89
CA ASP A 137 11.29 -2.16 -25.86
C ASP A 137 10.87 -1.38 -24.60
N PRO A 138 9.59 -1.41 -24.21
CA PRO A 138 9.13 -0.70 -23.02
C PRO A 138 9.62 -1.32 -21.72
N LEU A 139 9.90 -2.64 -21.73
CA LEU A 139 10.08 -3.44 -20.52
C LEU A 139 11.16 -2.90 -19.56
N PRO A 140 12.35 -2.45 -20.03
CA PRO A 140 13.38 -1.93 -19.13
C PRO A 140 12.97 -0.62 -18.43
N PHE A 141 12.10 0.17 -19.05
CA PHE A 141 11.70 1.49 -18.59
C PHE A 141 10.44 1.49 -17.74
N LEU A 142 9.72 0.36 -17.68
CA LEU A 142 8.53 0.22 -16.86
C LEU A 142 8.89 0.11 -15.38
N GLU A 143 8.46 1.11 -14.62
CA GLU A 143 8.33 1.04 -13.18
C GLU A 143 6.98 0.38 -12.90
N ARG A 144 7.01 -0.88 -12.47
CA ARG A 144 5.90 -1.45 -11.72
C ARG A 144 5.69 -0.53 -10.53
N GLY A 145 4.72 0.38 -10.64
CA GLY A 145 4.45 1.38 -9.61
C GLY A 145 4.44 0.69 -8.26
N ALA A 146 5.07 1.30 -7.26
CA ALA A 146 5.12 0.83 -5.89
C ALA A 146 3.71 0.77 -5.30
N VAL A 147 2.93 -0.21 -5.73
CA VAL A 147 1.76 -0.73 -5.05
C VAL A 147 2.35 -1.54 -3.91
N THR A 148 2.61 -0.89 -2.78
CA THR A 148 2.92 -1.61 -1.55
C THR A 148 1.62 -2.20 -1.03
N SER A 149 1.61 -3.51 -0.73
CA SER A 149 0.46 -4.15 -0.11
C SER A 149 -0.02 -3.34 1.09
N LYS A 150 -1.33 -3.11 1.19
CA LYS A 150 -1.93 -2.42 2.35
C LYS A 150 -2.08 -3.35 3.55
N TYR A 151 -1.72 -4.63 3.41
CA TYR A 151 -1.81 -5.56 4.51
C TYR A 151 -0.87 -5.22 5.67
N GLY A 152 -1.36 -5.53 6.87
CA GLY A 152 -0.58 -5.62 8.10
C GLY A 152 -0.89 -6.92 8.82
N PHE A 153 -0.45 -7.02 10.07
CA PHE A 153 -0.77 -8.16 10.92
C PHE A 153 -1.68 -7.74 12.07
N GLN A 154 -2.75 -8.48 12.30
CA GLN A 154 -3.47 -8.44 13.57
C GLN A 154 -2.91 -9.51 14.50
N ILE A 155 -2.86 -9.28 15.80
CA ILE A 155 -2.36 -10.26 16.75
C ILE A 155 -3.10 -10.16 18.08
N GLN A 156 -3.46 -11.31 18.65
CA GLN A 156 -4.23 -11.38 19.90
C GLN A 156 -3.55 -12.20 21.00
N LYS A 157 -2.37 -12.77 20.74
CA LYS A 157 -1.63 -13.62 21.68
C LYS A 157 -0.51 -12.83 22.37
N PRO A 158 -0.28 -13.03 23.68
CA PRO A 158 0.88 -12.47 24.40
C PRO A 158 2.22 -13.17 24.04
N ASN A 159 2.17 -14.39 23.49
CA ASN A 159 3.35 -15.19 23.15
C ASN A 159 3.46 -15.39 21.64
N TYR A 160 4.35 -14.65 21.00
CA TYR A 160 4.56 -14.72 19.56
C TYR A 160 5.44 -15.91 19.19
N PRO A 161 4.99 -16.81 18.30
CA PRO A 161 5.87 -17.85 17.79
C PRO A 161 7.00 -17.22 16.98
N ALA A 162 8.18 -17.85 16.97
CA ALA A 162 9.36 -17.32 16.28
C ALA A 162 9.13 -17.06 14.79
N TRP A 163 8.31 -17.89 14.13
CA TRP A 163 7.93 -17.69 12.73
C TRP A 163 7.16 -16.39 12.51
N LEU A 164 6.32 -15.94 13.47
CA LEU A 164 5.57 -14.71 13.33
C LEU A 164 6.50 -13.49 13.33
N LEU A 165 7.47 -13.47 14.26
CA LEU A 165 8.49 -12.42 14.30
C LEU A 165 9.23 -12.32 12.96
N GLN A 166 9.58 -13.48 12.38
CA GLN A 166 10.25 -13.55 11.07
C GLN A 166 9.34 -13.07 9.94
N HIS A 167 8.07 -13.46 9.92
CA HIS A 167 7.12 -13.09 8.87
C HIS A 167 6.78 -11.60 8.91
N VAL A 168 6.57 -11.01 10.09
CA VAL A 168 6.37 -9.57 10.23
C VAL A 168 7.59 -8.81 9.70
N ALA A 169 8.81 -9.19 10.11
CA ALA A 169 10.03 -8.56 9.60
C ALA A 169 10.19 -8.73 8.08
N ARG A 170 9.90 -9.92 7.55
CA ARG A 170 9.99 -10.24 6.12
C ARG A 170 8.99 -9.47 5.27
N SER A 171 7.78 -9.26 5.78
CA SER A 171 6.68 -8.62 5.05
C SER A 171 6.92 -7.16 4.69
N LYS A 172 7.81 -6.48 5.45
CA LYS A 172 8.00 -5.02 5.41
C LYS A 172 6.69 -4.24 5.61
N CYS A 173 5.71 -4.83 6.28
CA CYS A 173 4.46 -4.16 6.62
C CYS A 173 4.70 -2.93 7.50
N ARG A 174 3.78 -1.98 7.45
CA ARG A 174 3.83 -0.77 8.28
C ARG A 174 2.96 -0.89 9.53
N TRP A 175 1.87 -1.65 9.46
CA TRP A 175 0.85 -1.71 10.50
C TRP A 175 0.81 -3.06 11.19
N VAL A 176 0.77 -3.02 12.53
CA VAL A 176 0.48 -4.19 13.36
C VAL A 176 -0.60 -3.81 14.36
N LYS A 177 -1.75 -4.48 14.30
CA LYS A 177 -2.81 -4.39 15.30
C LYS A 177 -2.56 -5.41 16.40
N ILE A 178 -2.62 -4.98 17.65
CA ILE A 178 -2.46 -5.84 18.83
C ILE A 178 -3.69 -5.68 19.70
N ILE A 179 -4.40 -6.79 19.89
CA ILE A 179 -5.49 -6.90 20.86
C ILE A 179 -4.88 -7.20 22.22
N ASN A 180 -5.27 -6.43 23.23
CA ASN A 180 -4.75 -6.48 24.60
C ASN A 180 -3.23 -6.48 24.66
N PRO A 181 -2.56 -5.41 24.18
CA PRO A 181 -1.12 -5.29 24.36
C PRO A 181 -0.79 -5.30 25.85
N ASP A 182 -0.04 -6.31 26.32
CA ASP A 182 0.37 -6.48 27.72
C ASP A 182 1.89 -6.33 27.92
N TYR A 183 2.60 -6.00 26.85
CA TYR A 183 4.04 -5.85 26.85
C TYR A 183 4.42 -4.56 27.56
N GLY A 184 5.42 -4.65 28.43
CA GLY A 184 6.03 -3.50 29.06
C GLY A 184 6.60 -2.49 28.06
N ARG A 185 7.58 -1.69 28.50
CA ARG A 185 7.98 -0.48 27.77
C ARG A 185 8.59 -0.69 26.37
N ALA A 186 8.84 -1.92 25.91
CA ALA A 186 9.42 -2.22 24.61
C ALA A 186 8.40 -2.77 23.60
N SER A 187 8.47 -2.30 22.36
CA SER A 187 7.65 -2.76 21.24
C SER A 187 8.10 -4.15 20.74
N PRO A 188 7.18 -5.06 20.38
CA PRO A 188 7.53 -6.44 20.04
C PRO A 188 8.18 -6.66 18.67
N PHE A 189 8.02 -5.72 17.73
CA PHE A 189 8.54 -5.83 16.35
C PHE A 189 9.43 -4.63 15.96
N GLY A 190 10.04 -3.97 16.94
CA GLY A 190 10.88 -2.79 16.72
C GLY A 190 10.11 -1.47 16.62
N THR A 191 10.84 -0.37 16.45
CA THR A 191 10.30 1.00 16.58
C THR A 191 9.76 1.59 15.28
N SER A 192 9.95 0.92 14.14
CA SER A 192 9.52 1.41 12.82
C SER A 192 8.05 1.10 12.50
N MET A 193 7.37 0.30 13.33
CA MET A 193 6.01 -0.14 13.11
C MET A 193 4.98 0.86 13.65
N GLN A 194 3.84 0.96 12.97
CA GLN A 194 2.63 1.63 13.45
C GLN A 194 1.76 0.63 14.19
N TYR A 195 1.88 0.66 15.52
CA TYR A 195 1.11 -0.20 16.41
C TYR A 195 -0.29 0.37 16.67
N LEU A 196 -1.31 -0.36 16.26
CA LEU A 196 -2.71 -0.11 16.62
C LEU A 196 -3.09 -0.99 17.79
N GLY A 197 -3.31 -0.40 18.97
CA GLY A 197 -3.71 -1.15 20.17
C GLY A 197 -5.22 -1.16 20.35
N ARG A 198 -5.84 -2.31 20.60
CA ARG A 198 -7.24 -2.42 21.05
C ARG A 198 -7.28 -3.07 22.42
N PHE A 199 -8.04 -2.50 23.36
CA PHE A 199 -8.18 -3.03 24.72
C PHE A 199 -9.57 -3.64 24.91
N HIS A 200 -9.64 -4.97 25.06
CA HIS A 200 -10.85 -5.64 25.49
C HIS A 200 -11.17 -5.24 26.93
N CYS A 201 -12.41 -4.83 27.18
CA CYS A 201 -12.82 -4.25 28.46
C CYS A 201 -13.57 -5.25 29.38
N GLY A 202 -13.50 -6.54 29.06
CA GLY A 202 -14.07 -7.62 29.84
C GLY A 202 -15.37 -8.16 29.24
N LEU A 203 -15.85 -9.25 29.85
CA LEU A 203 -17.09 -9.91 29.46
C LEU A 203 -18.29 -8.95 29.62
N GLY A 204 -19.20 -8.98 28.65
CA GLY A 204 -20.35 -8.07 28.59
C GLY A 204 -20.06 -6.71 27.94
N GLU A 205 -18.85 -6.50 27.41
CA GLU A 205 -18.45 -5.33 26.61
C GLU A 205 -18.90 -4.00 27.21
N PRO A 206 -18.52 -3.71 28.47
CA PRO A 206 -18.97 -2.52 29.19
C PRO A 206 -18.57 -1.21 28.49
N ASP A 207 -17.55 -1.25 27.64
CA ASP A 207 -17.14 -0.15 26.77
C ASP A 207 -18.24 0.30 25.79
N LYS A 208 -19.08 -0.63 25.30
CA LYS A 208 -20.25 -0.29 24.47
C LYS A 208 -21.29 0.48 25.28
N GLU A 209 -21.56 0.06 26.52
CA GLU A 209 -22.49 0.75 27.43
C GLU A 209 -21.99 2.13 27.86
N LEU A 210 -20.68 2.32 27.98
CA LEU A 210 -20.09 3.63 28.23
C LEU A 210 -20.33 4.58 27.06
N MET A 211 -20.28 4.10 25.81
CA MET A 211 -20.54 4.95 24.64
C MET A 211 -21.90 5.63 24.68
N TRP A 212 -22.91 4.94 25.21
CA TRP A 212 -24.28 5.47 25.33
C TRP A 212 -24.46 6.47 26.47
N ARG A 213 -23.37 6.86 27.15
CA ARG A 213 -23.32 7.97 28.12
C ARG A 213 -22.67 9.23 27.54
N GLY A 214 -22.41 9.27 26.23
CA GLY A 214 -21.82 10.41 25.54
C GLY A 214 -20.46 10.80 26.12
N SER A 215 -20.23 12.10 26.33
CA SER A 215 -18.94 12.61 26.83
C SER A 215 -18.53 12.04 28.20
N ALA A 216 -19.48 11.87 29.13
CA ALA A 216 -19.19 11.26 30.43
C ALA A 216 -18.76 9.79 30.29
N GLY A 217 -19.29 9.10 29.29
CA GLY A 217 -18.87 7.78 28.86
C GLY A 217 -17.42 7.73 28.40
N ALA A 218 -16.98 8.72 27.63
CA ALA A 218 -15.61 8.82 27.13
C ALA A 218 -14.60 9.01 28.25
N ASP A 219 -14.91 9.84 29.25
CA ASP A 219 -14.07 10.02 30.45
C ASP A 219 -13.93 8.69 31.22
N ALA A 220 -15.04 7.96 31.41
CA ALA A 220 -15.04 6.65 32.08
C ALA A 220 -14.28 5.57 31.28
N TYR A 221 -14.45 5.55 29.96
CA TYR A 221 -13.74 4.61 29.09
C TYR A 221 -12.24 4.85 29.15
N TRP A 222 -11.80 6.12 29.06
CA TRP A 222 -10.39 6.46 29.20
C TRP A 222 -9.83 6.04 30.57
N ALA A 223 -10.54 6.34 31.66
CA ALA A 223 -10.10 5.95 33.00
C ALA A 223 -9.88 4.42 33.12
N MET A 224 -10.70 3.63 32.43
CA MET A 224 -10.61 2.17 32.42
C MET A 224 -9.40 1.64 31.62
N ILE A 225 -9.06 2.25 30.48
CA ILE A 225 -7.98 1.75 29.62
C ILE A 225 -6.63 2.42 29.90
N LYS A 226 -6.61 3.62 30.47
CA LYS A 226 -5.40 4.42 30.68
C LYS A 226 -4.26 3.66 31.38
N PRO A 227 -4.50 2.88 32.47
CA PRO A 227 -3.41 2.14 33.11
C PRO A 227 -2.70 1.16 32.16
N ARG A 228 -3.44 0.58 31.21
CA ARG A 228 -2.91 -0.34 30.19
C ARG A 228 -2.23 0.42 29.05
N VAL A 229 -2.75 1.59 28.68
CA VAL A 229 -2.11 2.49 27.71
C VAL A 229 -0.75 3.00 28.23
N ASP A 230 -0.68 3.36 29.51
CA ASP A 230 0.53 3.93 30.13
C ASP A 230 1.72 2.96 30.14
N VAL A 231 1.47 1.65 30.20
CA VAL A 231 2.51 0.62 30.16
C VAL A 231 2.98 0.26 28.74
N CYS A 232 2.25 0.71 27.71
CA CYS A 232 2.57 0.51 26.30
C CYS A 232 2.84 1.87 25.59
N PRO A 233 3.92 2.59 25.94
CA PRO A 233 4.19 3.92 25.39
C PRO A 233 4.41 3.92 23.88
N TRP A 234 4.82 2.78 23.32
CA TRP A 234 5.10 2.54 21.91
C TRP A 234 3.86 2.39 21.01
N LEU A 235 2.65 2.34 21.59
CA LEU A 235 1.41 2.36 20.80
C LEU A 235 1.34 3.65 19.98
N TYR A 236 1.23 3.49 18.66
CA TYR A 236 1.16 4.58 17.69
C TYR A 236 -0.24 5.19 17.64
N ALA A 237 -1.26 4.34 17.64
CA ALA A 237 -2.67 4.67 17.71
C ALA A 237 -3.42 3.63 18.55
N ILE A 238 -4.61 3.99 19.00
CA ILE A 238 -5.47 3.11 19.77
C ILE A 238 -6.84 3.05 19.10
N GLU A 239 -7.35 1.85 18.95
CA GLU A 239 -8.66 1.57 18.41
C GLU A 239 -9.72 1.74 19.49
N GLY A 240 -10.83 2.41 19.17
CA GLY A 240 -11.94 2.65 20.09
C GLY A 240 -12.73 1.38 20.47
N PRO A 241 -13.86 1.55 21.18
CA PRO A 241 -14.76 0.43 21.50
C PRO A 241 -15.20 -0.34 20.26
N ASN A 242 -15.23 -1.67 20.37
CA ASN A 242 -15.49 -2.60 19.27
C ASN A 242 -16.96 -2.58 18.85
N GLU A 243 -17.24 -2.57 17.55
CA GLU A 243 -18.55 -2.82 16.94
C GLU A 243 -19.76 -2.22 17.68
N PRO A 244 -19.81 -0.88 17.82
CA PRO A 244 -20.95 -0.22 18.43
C PRO A 244 -22.19 -0.34 17.54
N ALA A 245 -23.29 -0.80 18.12
CA ALA A 245 -24.58 -0.91 17.45
C ALA A 245 -25.31 0.45 17.45
N VAL A 246 -25.07 1.26 16.42
CA VAL A 246 -25.75 2.55 16.21
C VAL A 246 -26.97 2.35 15.31
N ASP A 247 -28.15 2.27 15.91
CA ASP A 247 -29.42 1.95 15.24
C ASP A 247 -30.45 3.11 15.26
N THR A 248 -30.16 4.19 15.98
CA THR A 248 -31.06 5.33 16.15
C THR A 248 -30.31 6.66 16.10
N ILE A 249 -31.02 7.73 15.75
CA ILE A 249 -30.46 9.10 15.77
C ILE A 249 -29.94 9.46 17.18
N ALA A 250 -30.66 9.05 18.24
CA ALA A 250 -30.24 9.32 19.62
C ALA A 250 -28.91 8.64 19.96
N LYS A 251 -28.73 7.36 19.60
CA LYS A 251 -27.44 6.69 19.76
C LYS A 251 -26.36 7.30 18.88
N ALA A 252 -26.69 7.75 17.67
CA ALA A 252 -25.73 8.40 16.79
C ALA A 252 -25.20 9.73 17.37
N GLN A 253 -26.06 10.52 18.01
CA GLN A 253 -25.67 11.74 18.70
C GLN A 253 -24.78 11.44 19.92
N LEU A 254 -25.15 10.45 20.74
CA LEU A 254 -24.35 10.01 21.89
C LEU A 254 -22.98 9.46 21.45
N PHE A 255 -22.95 8.67 20.39
CA PHE A 255 -21.71 8.21 19.74
C PHE A 255 -20.83 9.39 19.36
N SER A 256 -21.42 10.41 18.71
CA SER A 256 -20.69 11.59 18.27
C SER A 256 -20.11 12.37 19.46
N ASP A 257 -20.88 12.54 20.53
CA ASP A 257 -20.43 13.22 21.76
C ASP A 257 -19.34 12.42 22.50
N PHE A 258 -19.46 11.09 22.51
CA PHE A 258 -18.45 10.17 23.05
C PHE A 258 -17.13 10.32 22.28
N TYR A 259 -17.14 10.13 20.96
CA TYR A 259 -15.90 10.19 20.17
C TYR A 259 -15.32 11.61 20.11
N SER A 260 -16.15 12.66 20.09
CA SER A 260 -15.67 14.04 20.16
C SER A 260 -14.86 14.30 21.42
N ARG A 261 -15.36 13.83 22.57
CA ARG A 261 -14.68 13.94 23.87
C ARG A 261 -13.49 13.00 23.96
N LEU A 262 -13.61 11.78 23.45
CA LEU A 262 -12.53 10.80 23.50
C LEU A 262 -11.32 11.26 22.69
N CYS A 263 -11.52 11.86 21.52
CA CYS A 263 -10.45 12.46 20.74
C CYS A 263 -9.73 13.57 21.53
N ASP A 264 -10.45 14.47 22.22
CA ASP A 264 -9.82 15.49 23.08
C ASP A 264 -8.92 14.87 24.14
N ILE A 265 -9.40 13.82 24.80
CA ILE A 265 -8.66 13.13 25.85
C ILE A 265 -7.38 12.49 25.28
N PHE A 266 -7.48 11.83 24.14
CA PHE A 266 -6.35 11.15 23.50
C PHE A 266 -5.32 12.13 22.98
N HIS A 267 -5.76 13.19 22.29
CA HIS A 267 -4.88 14.23 21.77
C HIS A 267 -4.18 14.98 22.91
N ALA A 268 -4.88 15.27 24.02
CA ALA A 268 -4.28 15.86 25.22
C ALA A 268 -3.24 14.93 25.88
N ALA A 269 -3.40 13.61 25.74
CA ALA A 269 -2.43 12.60 26.18
C ALA A 269 -1.32 12.31 25.16
N GLY A 270 -1.28 13.01 24.02
CA GLY A 270 -0.31 12.78 22.95
C GLY A 270 -0.50 11.43 22.23
N LYS A 271 -1.73 10.88 22.24
CA LYS A 271 -2.11 9.61 21.60
C LYS A 271 -3.02 9.86 20.40
N ARG A 272 -2.97 8.95 19.44
CA ARG A 272 -3.86 8.91 18.28
C ARG A 272 -5.00 7.93 18.49
N ILE A 273 -6.14 8.18 17.86
CA ILE A 273 -7.32 7.32 17.96
C ILE A 273 -7.85 6.93 16.58
N ALA A 274 -8.20 5.65 16.44
CA ALA A 274 -9.02 5.14 15.35
C ALA A 274 -10.46 4.96 15.86
N ALA A 275 -11.38 5.73 15.29
CA ALA A 275 -12.76 5.82 15.76
C ALA A 275 -13.73 5.00 14.90
N GLY A 276 -14.84 4.61 15.52
CA GLY A 276 -16.01 4.08 14.81
C GLY A 276 -15.82 2.69 14.26
N VAL A 277 -15.17 1.80 15.01
CA VAL A 277 -14.92 0.36 14.76
C VAL A 277 -16.20 -0.40 14.38
N PHE A 278 -16.82 -0.09 13.24
CA PHE A 278 -18.14 -0.58 12.88
C PHE A 278 -18.04 -1.97 12.27
N SER A 279 -18.98 -2.84 12.64
CA SER A 279 -19.12 -4.15 12.03
C SER A 279 -19.60 -4.04 10.58
N THR A 280 -19.40 -5.10 9.80
CA THR A 280 -19.95 -5.22 8.45
C THR A 280 -21.46 -4.95 8.48
N GLY A 281 -21.93 -4.01 7.66
CA GLY A 281 -23.34 -3.63 7.60
C GLY A 281 -23.72 -2.42 8.45
N GLN A 282 -22.85 -1.95 9.35
CA GLN A 282 -23.10 -0.80 10.23
C GLN A 282 -22.19 0.40 9.90
N PRO A 283 -22.59 1.63 10.27
CA PRO A 283 -23.96 2.04 10.57
C PRO A 283 -24.81 2.06 9.29
N ASP A 284 -26.13 2.21 9.44
CA ASP A 284 -26.98 2.59 8.30
C ASP A 284 -26.48 3.92 7.71
N PRO A 285 -26.28 4.04 6.38
CA PRO A 285 -25.81 5.27 5.77
C PRO A 285 -26.62 6.53 6.11
N ALA A 286 -27.92 6.38 6.41
CA ALA A 286 -28.79 7.48 6.83
C ALA A 286 -28.40 8.10 8.18
N LEU A 287 -27.56 7.42 8.98
CA LEU A 287 -27.11 7.88 10.30
C LEU A 287 -25.81 8.70 10.24
N TRP A 288 -25.04 8.66 9.15
CA TRP A 288 -23.78 9.38 9.02
C TRP A 288 -23.87 10.90 9.31
N PRO A 289 -24.93 11.63 8.90
CA PRO A 289 -25.08 13.04 9.25
C PRO A 289 -25.07 13.34 10.75
N TYR A 290 -25.41 12.36 11.60
CA TYR A 290 -25.47 12.51 13.05
C TYR A 290 -24.21 12.00 13.75
N LEU A 291 -23.41 11.16 13.09
CA LEU A 291 -22.19 10.55 13.63
C LEU A 291 -20.93 11.38 13.35
N HIS A 292 -20.91 12.07 12.21
CA HIS A 292 -19.67 12.54 11.62
C HIS A 292 -18.88 13.52 12.51
N ARG A 293 -19.53 14.33 13.35
CA ARG A 293 -18.84 15.32 14.20
C ARG A 293 -17.80 14.68 15.13
N GLY A 294 -18.10 13.50 15.67
CA GLY A 294 -17.14 12.72 16.45
C GLY A 294 -16.06 12.05 15.60
N ILE A 295 -16.44 11.56 14.42
CA ILE A 295 -15.55 10.79 13.53
C ILE A 295 -14.49 11.68 12.88
N VAL A 296 -14.87 12.86 12.37
CA VAL A 296 -13.94 13.77 11.67
C VAL A 296 -12.82 14.30 12.55
N LYS A 297 -12.95 14.17 13.87
CA LYS A 297 -11.93 14.57 14.85
C LYS A 297 -10.90 13.47 15.11
N ALA A 298 -11.21 12.23 14.76
CA ALA A 298 -10.30 11.12 14.94
C ALA A 298 -9.13 11.21 13.97
N ASP A 299 -8.01 10.55 14.31
CA ASP A 299 -6.87 10.44 13.40
C ASP A 299 -7.16 9.45 12.26
N TYR A 300 -8.00 8.45 12.55
CA TYR A 300 -8.40 7.39 11.61
C TYR A 300 -9.86 6.99 11.83
N VAL A 301 -10.49 6.47 10.77
CA VAL A 301 -11.75 5.71 10.87
C VAL A 301 -11.42 4.22 10.81
N ALA A 302 -11.88 3.45 11.80
CA ALA A 302 -11.70 2.01 11.84
C ALA A 302 -12.97 1.30 11.36
N LEU A 303 -12.85 0.31 10.48
CA LEU A 303 -13.98 -0.47 9.99
C LEU A 303 -13.63 -1.96 9.99
N HIS A 304 -14.64 -2.81 10.19
CA HIS A 304 -14.55 -4.24 9.93
C HIS A 304 -15.21 -4.57 8.59
N GLU A 305 -14.55 -5.38 7.78
CA GLU A 305 -15.10 -5.84 6.51
C GLU A 305 -14.81 -7.32 6.30
N TYR A 306 -15.87 -8.13 6.35
CA TYR A 306 -15.78 -9.59 6.25
C TYR A 306 -16.63 -10.11 5.11
N GLY A 307 -16.06 -11.02 4.30
CA GLY A 307 -16.85 -11.85 3.39
C GLY A 307 -17.53 -12.99 4.15
N MET A 308 -18.74 -13.38 3.78
CA MET A 308 -19.50 -14.41 4.53
C MET A 308 -18.94 -15.82 4.35
N HIS A 309 -18.97 -16.33 3.12
CA HIS A 309 -18.47 -17.67 2.76
C HIS A 309 -17.16 -17.59 1.98
N ARG A 310 -16.95 -16.45 1.30
CA ARG A 310 -15.80 -16.09 0.47
C ARG A 310 -15.66 -14.58 0.51
N MET A 311 -14.47 -14.08 0.22
CA MET A 311 -14.20 -12.66 0.05
C MET A 311 -14.68 -12.18 -1.33
N VAL A 312 -15.99 -11.96 -1.46
CA VAL A 312 -16.59 -11.40 -2.67
C VAL A 312 -16.58 -9.87 -2.59
N LEU A 313 -16.07 -9.22 -3.63
CA LEU A 313 -15.99 -7.76 -3.74
C LEU A 313 -17.33 -7.17 -4.21
N ASP A 314 -18.35 -7.22 -3.35
CA ASP A 314 -19.72 -6.87 -3.68
C ASP A 314 -20.14 -5.43 -3.30
N GLY A 315 -19.25 -4.67 -2.67
CA GLY A 315 -19.53 -3.31 -2.19
C GLY A 315 -20.45 -3.25 -0.97
N TRP A 316 -20.84 -4.41 -0.43
CA TRP A 316 -21.68 -4.51 0.77
C TRP A 316 -20.93 -5.10 1.96
N HIS A 317 -20.28 -6.25 1.74
CA HIS A 317 -19.47 -6.98 2.71
C HIS A 317 -18.02 -6.51 2.69
N LEU A 318 -17.45 -6.43 1.49
CA LEU A 318 -16.12 -5.89 1.19
C LEU A 318 -16.26 -4.66 0.28
N LEU A 319 -15.33 -3.71 0.41
CA LEU A 319 -15.38 -2.40 -0.23
C LEU A 319 -16.55 -1.53 0.26
N ARG A 320 -17.12 -1.86 1.44
CA ARG A 320 -18.26 -1.13 2.01
C ARG A 320 -17.85 0.29 2.40
N TYR A 321 -16.60 0.51 2.81
CA TYR A 321 -16.05 1.81 3.13
C TYR A 321 -16.25 2.84 2.00
N ARG A 322 -16.39 2.40 0.74
CA ARG A 322 -16.72 3.29 -0.39
C ARG A 322 -18.06 4.01 -0.17
N LYS A 323 -19.02 3.42 0.55
CA LYS A 323 -20.27 4.10 0.95
C LYS A 323 -20.04 5.26 1.91
N LEU A 324 -19.04 5.14 2.80
CA LEU A 324 -18.61 6.24 3.67
C LEU A 324 -17.95 7.34 2.85
N ILE A 325 -17.07 6.99 1.91
CA ILE A 325 -16.43 7.93 0.99
C ILE A 325 -17.48 8.68 0.15
N GLU A 326 -18.39 7.95 -0.50
CA GLU A 326 -19.50 8.52 -1.29
C GLU A 326 -20.35 9.49 -0.46
N TRP A 327 -20.73 9.09 0.76
CA TRP A 327 -21.47 9.97 1.66
C TRP A 327 -20.66 11.23 2.01
N ALA A 328 -19.37 11.07 2.33
CA ALA A 328 -18.49 12.17 2.70
C ALA A 328 -18.32 13.18 1.57
N GLU A 329 -18.15 12.71 0.33
CA GLU A 329 -18.08 13.54 -0.88
C GLU A 329 -19.39 14.32 -1.11
N GLN A 330 -20.54 13.63 -1.04
CA GLN A 330 -21.86 14.26 -1.20
C GLN A 330 -22.13 15.31 -0.11
N ALA A 331 -21.74 15.02 1.12
CA ALA A 331 -21.88 15.91 2.26
C ALA A 331 -20.81 17.02 2.30
N ARG A 332 -19.78 16.95 1.44
CA ARG A 332 -18.59 17.81 1.45
C ARG A 332 -17.89 17.82 2.81
N VAL A 333 -17.80 16.64 3.42
CA VAL A 333 -17.13 16.40 4.71
C VAL A 333 -15.80 15.71 4.43
N ALA A 334 -14.70 16.27 4.93
CA ALA A 334 -13.42 15.58 4.93
C ALA A 334 -13.42 14.51 6.03
N ILE A 335 -13.23 13.25 5.66
CA ILE A 335 -13.10 12.14 6.61
C ILE A 335 -11.61 11.82 6.85
N PRO A 336 -11.25 11.30 8.04
CA PRO A 336 -9.92 10.77 8.29
C PRO A 336 -9.63 9.56 7.40
N LEU A 337 -8.35 9.19 7.32
CA LEU A 337 -7.93 7.99 6.59
C LEU A 337 -8.52 6.73 7.26
N ILE A 338 -8.83 5.74 6.43
CA ILE A 338 -9.54 4.52 6.82
C ILE A 338 -8.51 3.42 7.13
N LEU A 339 -8.75 2.71 8.23
CA LEU A 339 -8.12 1.46 8.59
C LEU A 339 -9.19 0.37 8.57
N ILE A 340 -9.02 -0.65 7.73
CA ILE A 340 -9.81 -1.87 7.84
C ILE A 340 -9.16 -2.70 8.92
N THR A 341 -9.63 -2.51 10.16
CA THR A 341 -8.96 -3.02 11.36
C THR A 341 -9.25 -4.49 11.62
N GLU A 342 -10.26 -5.06 10.94
CA GLU A 342 -10.46 -6.51 10.84
C GLU A 342 -11.03 -6.87 9.46
N THR A 343 -10.50 -7.91 8.83
CA THR A 343 -11.03 -8.44 7.56
C THR A 343 -10.78 -9.94 7.42
N GLY A 344 -11.44 -10.58 6.46
CA GLY A 344 -11.29 -12.00 6.17
C GLY A 344 -12.63 -12.63 5.81
N ILE A 345 -12.84 -13.85 6.29
CA ILE A 345 -14.10 -14.57 6.12
C ILE A 345 -14.74 -14.74 7.50
N ASP A 346 -15.95 -14.18 7.67
CA ASP A 346 -16.78 -14.29 8.88
C ASP A 346 -18.25 -14.10 8.50
N TYR A 347 -19.15 -14.80 9.19
CA TYR A 347 -20.60 -14.69 8.97
C TYR A 347 -21.33 -14.18 10.22
N ALA A 348 -21.16 -14.85 11.36
CA ALA A 348 -21.87 -14.56 12.60
C ALA A 348 -20.93 -14.50 13.82
N GLY A 349 -19.61 -14.56 13.63
CA GLY A 349 -18.65 -14.66 14.72
C GLY A 349 -18.75 -15.98 15.48
N ASP A 350 -19.11 -17.09 14.81
CA ASP A 350 -19.04 -18.42 15.40
C ASP A 350 -17.60 -18.96 15.33
N PRO A 351 -16.94 -19.20 16.47
CA PRO A 351 -15.52 -19.56 16.50
C PRO A 351 -15.14 -20.88 15.80
N ILE A 352 -16.12 -21.76 15.56
CA ILE A 352 -15.90 -23.11 15.02
C ILE A 352 -16.48 -23.22 13.60
N ASN A 353 -17.62 -22.60 13.37
CA ASN A 353 -18.43 -22.79 12.16
C ASN A 353 -18.26 -21.66 11.13
N ASP A 354 -17.78 -20.49 11.55
CA ASP A 354 -17.42 -19.41 10.63
C ASP A 354 -15.91 -19.43 10.37
N GLY A 355 -15.37 -18.51 9.57
CA GLY A 355 -13.94 -18.52 9.25
C GLY A 355 -13.57 -19.37 8.05
N TRP A 356 -12.47 -19.01 7.40
CA TRP A 356 -12.06 -19.58 6.11
C TRP A 356 -11.85 -21.11 6.15
N GLN A 357 -11.36 -21.66 7.27
CA GLN A 357 -11.13 -23.10 7.38
C GLN A 357 -12.45 -23.86 7.52
N ALA A 358 -13.45 -23.32 8.24
CA ALA A 358 -14.77 -23.94 8.35
C ALA A 358 -15.49 -23.97 6.99
N GLN A 359 -15.20 -23.00 6.12
CA GLN A 359 -15.68 -23.00 4.72
C GLN A 359 -14.92 -23.97 3.80
N GLY A 360 -13.97 -24.76 4.34
CA GLY A 360 -13.17 -25.71 3.56
C GLY A 360 -12.22 -25.05 2.56
N ILE A 361 -11.86 -23.78 2.78
CA ILE A 361 -10.96 -23.05 1.89
C ILE A 361 -9.51 -23.43 2.23
N SER A 362 -8.69 -23.68 1.22
CA SER A 362 -7.25 -23.93 1.43
C SER A 362 -6.49 -22.62 1.68
N SER A 363 -5.33 -22.67 2.33
CA SER A 363 -4.49 -21.48 2.56
C SER A 363 -4.18 -20.73 1.26
N THR A 364 -3.84 -21.45 0.19
CA THR A 364 -3.57 -20.86 -1.13
C THR A 364 -4.78 -20.14 -1.73
N GLU A 365 -5.97 -20.71 -1.57
CA GLU A 365 -7.21 -20.09 -2.07
C GLU A 365 -7.63 -18.90 -1.20
N TYR A 366 -7.41 -18.98 0.11
CA TYR A 366 -7.65 -17.86 1.00
C TYR A 366 -6.67 -16.70 0.72
N LEU A 367 -5.40 -16.99 0.45
CA LEU A 367 -4.42 -16.00 -0.01
C LEU A 367 -4.87 -15.33 -1.31
N ARG A 368 -5.38 -16.08 -2.29
CA ARG A 368 -5.89 -15.49 -3.54
C ARG A 368 -7.01 -14.48 -3.28
N GLN A 369 -7.91 -14.80 -2.36
CA GLN A 369 -9.02 -13.94 -1.96
C GLN A 369 -8.52 -12.67 -1.24
N LEU A 370 -7.57 -12.80 -0.31
CA LEU A 370 -6.89 -11.66 0.31
C LEU A 370 -6.21 -10.76 -0.75
N VAL A 371 -5.44 -11.36 -1.66
CA VAL A 371 -4.76 -10.62 -2.74
C VAL A 371 -5.76 -9.87 -3.63
N SER A 372 -6.91 -10.48 -3.94
CA SER A 372 -7.96 -9.80 -4.71
C SER A 372 -8.50 -8.57 -3.99
N TYR A 373 -8.65 -8.64 -2.67
CA TYR A 373 -9.12 -7.52 -1.87
C TYR A 373 -8.07 -6.41 -1.76
N ASP A 374 -6.80 -6.76 -1.52
CA ASP A 374 -5.70 -5.79 -1.51
C ASP A 374 -5.61 -5.03 -2.83
N ILE A 375 -5.64 -5.74 -3.97
CA ILE A 375 -5.63 -5.14 -5.32
C ILE A 375 -6.78 -4.15 -5.49
N ALA A 376 -8.01 -4.53 -5.13
CA ALA A 376 -9.17 -3.66 -5.28
C ALA A 376 -9.02 -2.38 -4.44
N THR A 377 -8.51 -2.50 -3.21
CA THR A 377 -8.30 -1.34 -2.34
C THR A 377 -7.18 -0.41 -2.80
N GLN A 378 -6.34 -0.80 -3.77
CA GLN A 378 -5.30 0.09 -4.31
C GLN A 378 -5.89 1.28 -5.07
N GLU A 379 -7.14 1.17 -5.52
CA GLU A 379 -7.88 2.26 -6.16
C GLU A 379 -8.28 3.35 -5.15
N ASP A 380 -8.25 3.04 -3.85
CA ASP A 380 -8.84 3.85 -2.80
C ASP A 380 -7.74 4.43 -1.86
N PRO A 381 -7.18 5.62 -2.16
CA PRO A 381 -6.09 6.21 -1.37
C PRO A 381 -6.47 6.52 0.08
N GLU A 382 -7.76 6.60 0.40
CA GLU A 382 -8.30 6.78 1.73
C GLU A 382 -8.00 5.59 2.65
N VAL A 383 -7.88 4.37 2.09
CA VAL A 383 -7.59 3.15 2.85
C VAL A 383 -6.08 2.99 3.04
N LEU A 384 -5.62 3.02 4.29
CA LEU A 384 -4.21 2.91 4.65
C LEU A 384 -3.75 1.49 5.00
N ALA A 385 -4.64 0.69 5.57
CA ALA A 385 -4.27 -0.62 6.08
C ALA A 385 -5.44 -1.60 6.02
N LEU A 386 -5.09 -2.85 5.73
CA LEU A 386 -5.96 -4.02 5.85
C LEU A 386 -5.36 -4.94 6.91
N LEU A 387 -6.13 -5.31 7.92
CA LEU A 387 -5.66 -6.13 9.03
C LEU A 387 -6.50 -7.41 9.05
N PRO A 388 -6.04 -8.50 8.40
CA PRO A 388 -6.75 -9.75 8.40
C PRO A 388 -6.91 -10.23 9.84
N PHE A 389 -8.10 -10.68 10.17
CA PHE A 389 -8.37 -11.23 11.48
C PHE A 389 -7.51 -12.46 11.68
N VAL A 390 -6.53 -12.30 12.56
CA VAL A 390 -5.56 -13.32 12.93
C VAL A 390 -5.84 -13.64 14.39
N TRP A 391 -6.52 -14.76 14.60
CA TRP A 391 -6.62 -15.33 15.94
C TRP A 391 -5.55 -16.39 16.09
N MET A 392 -4.60 -16.14 16.99
CA MET A 392 -3.68 -17.16 17.47
C MET A 392 -4.01 -17.40 18.94
N HIS A 393 -5.20 -17.81 19.39
CA HIS A 393 -5.46 -18.18 20.80
C HIS A 393 -6.50 -19.30 20.86
N ASP A 394 -6.61 -20.03 21.97
CA ASP A 394 -7.62 -21.06 22.16
C ASP A 394 -9.02 -20.43 22.02
N GLY A 395 -9.84 -20.95 21.08
CA GLY A 395 -11.24 -20.55 20.93
C GLY A 395 -11.76 -20.47 19.50
N TRP A 396 -10.99 -19.95 18.53
CA TRP A 396 -11.45 -19.66 17.15
C TRP A 396 -10.63 -20.39 16.07
N PRO A 397 -10.56 -21.74 16.09
CA PRO A 397 -9.65 -22.51 15.23
C PRO A 397 -9.91 -22.28 13.73
N SER A 398 -11.14 -22.00 13.34
CA SER A 398 -11.52 -21.90 11.93
C SER A 398 -11.07 -20.61 11.24
N PHE A 399 -10.61 -19.61 12.01
CA PHE A 399 -10.10 -18.33 11.53
C PHE A 399 -8.57 -18.28 11.53
N GLU A 400 -7.90 -19.31 12.06
CA GLU A 400 -6.49 -19.25 12.40
C GLU A 400 -5.59 -18.95 11.19
N MET A 401 -4.74 -17.94 11.35
CA MET A 401 -3.65 -17.62 10.42
C MET A 401 -2.39 -18.34 10.86
N ASN A 402 -2.33 -19.63 10.54
CA ASN A 402 -1.19 -20.50 10.86
C ASN A 402 0.11 -20.09 10.12
N GLU A 403 1.21 -20.77 10.43
CA GLU A 403 2.52 -20.48 9.87
C GLU A 403 2.53 -20.46 8.33
N GLU A 404 1.81 -21.38 7.69
CA GLU A 404 1.77 -21.51 6.23
C GLU A 404 1.13 -20.29 5.56
N ILE A 405 -0.10 -19.91 5.97
CA ILE A 405 -0.76 -18.74 5.38
C ILE A 405 -0.09 -17.43 5.78
N SER A 406 0.46 -17.35 7.00
CA SER A 406 1.25 -16.19 7.44
C SER A 406 2.49 -15.98 6.59
N ARG A 407 3.24 -17.07 6.30
CA ARG A 407 4.41 -17.02 5.42
C ARG A 407 4.02 -16.60 4.02
N GLN A 408 2.95 -17.17 3.47
CA GLN A 408 2.45 -16.85 2.13
C GLN A 408 2.04 -15.37 2.00
N LEU A 409 1.37 -14.82 3.02
CA LEU A 409 1.01 -13.41 3.08
C LEU A 409 2.24 -12.52 3.18
N ALA A 410 3.19 -12.83 4.07
CA ALA A 410 4.45 -12.10 4.19
C ALA A 410 5.26 -12.13 2.89
N ASP A 411 5.32 -13.28 2.22
CA ASP A 411 5.96 -13.45 0.90
C ASP A 411 5.30 -12.57 -0.15
N TYR A 412 3.96 -12.54 -0.19
CA TYR A 412 3.21 -11.64 -1.07
C TYR A 412 3.58 -10.18 -0.78
N MET A 413 3.45 -9.70 0.46
CA MET A 413 3.72 -8.32 0.83
C MET A 413 5.16 -7.89 0.51
N SER A 414 6.13 -8.76 0.77
CA SER A 414 7.55 -8.49 0.52
C SER A 414 7.90 -8.28 -0.96
N LYS A 415 7.13 -8.87 -1.89
CA LYS A 415 7.31 -8.69 -3.34
C LYS A 415 6.92 -7.30 -3.82
N TRP A 416 6.09 -6.62 -3.02
CA TRP A 416 5.45 -5.36 -3.34
C TRP A 416 5.98 -4.19 -2.51
N ALA A 417 6.78 -4.47 -1.49
CA ALA A 417 7.40 -3.46 -0.65
C ALA A 417 8.39 -2.62 -1.48
N SER A 418 8.18 -1.29 -1.47
CA SER A 418 9.14 -0.35 -2.04
C SER A 418 10.49 -0.52 -1.33
N GLU A 419 11.55 -0.72 -2.10
CA GLU A 419 12.92 -0.68 -1.59
C GLU A 419 13.17 0.67 -0.90
N SER A 420 13.73 0.72 0.31
CA SER A 420 14.09 2.00 0.95
C SER A 420 15.32 2.64 0.29
N VAL A 421 15.57 3.94 0.50
CA VAL A 421 16.79 4.59 -0.03
C VAL A 421 18.05 3.90 0.49
N GLU A 422 18.07 3.48 1.76
CA GLU A 422 19.19 2.77 2.37
C GLU A 422 19.39 1.37 1.77
N GLU A 423 18.31 0.68 1.42
CA GLU A 423 18.37 -0.62 0.73
C GLU A 423 18.93 -0.44 -0.69
N ALA A 424 18.44 0.53 -1.44
CA ALA A 424 18.89 0.85 -2.79
C ALA A 424 20.38 1.26 -2.82
N ILE A 425 20.81 2.12 -1.89
CA ILE A 425 22.22 2.49 -1.70
C ILE A 425 23.05 1.25 -1.37
N GLY A 426 22.56 0.40 -0.47
CA GLY A 426 23.25 -0.85 -0.11
C GLY A 426 23.45 -1.77 -1.31
N GLN A 427 22.43 -1.95 -2.16
CA GLN A 427 22.54 -2.80 -3.35
C GLN A 427 23.49 -2.20 -4.39
N ASP A 428 23.38 -0.90 -4.66
CA ASP A 428 24.22 -0.21 -5.63
C ASP A 428 25.71 -0.20 -5.20
N ALA A 429 25.96 -0.03 -3.90
CA ALA A 429 27.29 -0.05 -3.32
C ALA A 429 28.09 -1.34 -3.60
N GLN A 430 27.41 -2.48 -3.75
CA GLN A 430 28.07 -3.76 -4.05
C GLN A 430 28.63 -3.81 -5.47
N ARG A 431 28.19 -2.92 -6.37
CA ARG A 431 28.61 -2.89 -7.78
C ARG A 431 29.95 -2.19 -8.01
N VAL A 432 30.42 -1.40 -7.04
CA VAL A 432 31.53 -0.42 -7.23
C VAL A 432 32.74 -0.70 -6.33
N VAL A 433 33.07 -1.97 -6.09
CA VAL A 433 34.18 -2.35 -5.21
C VAL A 433 35.56 -2.23 -5.93
N LEU A 434 36.44 -1.35 -5.40
CA LEU A 434 37.86 -0.96 -5.74
C LEU A 434 38.11 0.01 -6.92
N PRO A 435 39.21 0.85 -6.94
CA PRO A 435 40.21 1.24 -5.92
C PRO A 435 40.19 2.75 -5.52
N LEU A 436 41.05 3.11 -4.55
CA LEU A 436 41.14 4.35 -3.72
C LEU A 436 41.34 5.70 -4.46
N ASN A 437 40.74 6.79 -3.93
CA ASN A 437 41.01 8.18 -4.32
C ASN A 437 41.35 9.08 -3.09
N PRO A 438 42.64 9.22 -2.72
CA PRO A 438 43.14 9.86 -1.49
C PRO A 438 42.74 11.32 -1.25
N ASN A 439 42.08 11.98 -2.20
CA ASN A 439 41.70 13.38 -2.12
C ASN A 439 40.21 13.61 -1.79
N ALA A 440 39.39 12.56 -1.76
CA ALA A 440 37.94 12.65 -1.58
C ALA A 440 37.53 13.07 -0.15
N ALA A 441 36.39 13.76 -0.03
CA ALA A 441 35.96 14.38 1.23
C ALA A 441 35.59 13.32 2.28
N PHE A 442 34.99 12.22 1.85
CA PHE A 442 34.62 11.13 2.72
C PHE A 442 35.84 10.34 3.20
N GLU A 443 36.90 10.16 2.40
CA GLU A 443 38.14 9.48 2.83
C GLU A 443 38.80 10.14 4.06
N LYS A 444 38.70 11.47 4.18
CA LYS A 444 39.14 12.21 5.38
C LYS A 444 38.26 11.86 6.60
N ALA A 445 36.95 11.74 6.42
CA ALA A 445 36.01 11.41 7.50
C ALA A 445 36.13 9.95 7.98
N GLY A 446 36.35 9.00 7.06
CA GLY A 446 36.58 7.60 7.40
C GLY A 446 37.89 7.37 8.15
N THR A 447 38.95 8.07 7.73
CA THR A 447 40.28 8.00 8.36
C THR A 447 40.24 8.51 9.81
N LEU A 448 39.48 9.58 10.08
CA LEU A 448 39.27 10.09 11.45
C LEU A 448 38.59 9.07 12.38
N LYS A 449 37.90 8.06 11.84
CA LYS A 449 37.24 6.98 12.60
C LYS A 449 37.99 5.63 12.54
N GLY A 450 39.17 5.58 11.91
CA GLY A 450 39.95 4.34 11.78
C GLY A 450 39.37 3.33 10.79
N TYR A 451 38.51 3.76 9.86
CA TYR A 451 37.93 2.90 8.84
C TYR A 451 38.64 3.07 7.49
N LEU A 452 38.75 1.98 6.73
CA LEU A 452 39.30 1.97 5.38
C LEU A 452 38.17 2.11 4.34
N PRO A 453 38.29 2.99 3.33
CA PRO A 453 37.34 3.05 2.24
C PRO A 453 37.32 1.73 1.46
N ALA A 454 36.13 1.23 1.14
CA ALA A 454 35.88 -0.01 0.40
C ALA A 454 35.18 0.23 -0.95
N SER A 455 34.81 1.48 -1.27
CA SER A 455 34.28 1.95 -2.55
C SER A 455 34.76 3.38 -2.84
N PRO A 456 34.63 3.90 -4.09
CA PRO A 456 34.70 5.33 -4.35
C PRO A 456 33.45 6.06 -3.82
N GLU A 457 33.46 7.40 -3.90
CA GLU A 457 32.22 8.20 -3.80
C GLU A 457 31.35 7.96 -5.04
N THR A 458 30.12 7.50 -4.83
CA THR A 458 29.18 7.14 -5.89
C THR A 458 27.87 7.87 -5.68
N ASP A 459 27.23 8.27 -6.78
CA ASP A 459 25.92 8.91 -6.76
C ASP A 459 24.81 7.91 -7.11
N LEU A 460 23.80 7.79 -6.24
CA LEU A 460 22.55 7.06 -6.50
C LEU A 460 21.41 8.07 -6.61
N VAL A 461 20.58 7.94 -7.64
CA VAL A 461 19.31 8.67 -7.72
C VAL A 461 18.21 7.79 -7.15
N TYR A 462 17.55 8.25 -6.09
CA TYR A 462 16.44 7.56 -5.44
C TYR A 462 15.33 8.55 -5.08
N GLY A 463 14.09 8.26 -5.47
CA GLY A 463 12.94 9.14 -5.20
C GLY A 463 13.09 10.56 -5.78
N GLY A 464 13.81 10.71 -6.90
CA GLY A 464 14.09 12.01 -7.53
C GLY A 464 15.19 12.86 -6.86
N VAL A 465 15.83 12.34 -5.81
CA VAL A 465 16.96 12.99 -5.13
C VAL A 465 18.25 12.22 -5.43
N THR A 466 19.31 12.93 -5.80
CA THR A 466 20.65 12.35 -5.95
C THR A 466 21.34 12.31 -4.59
N TYR A 467 21.72 11.12 -4.13
CA TYR A 467 22.49 10.89 -2.92
C TYR A 467 23.91 10.50 -3.29
N ARG A 468 24.90 11.13 -2.66
CA ARG A 468 26.30 10.69 -2.70
C ARG A 468 26.59 9.79 -1.53
N TYR A 469 27.20 8.63 -1.77
CA TYR A 469 27.57 7.68 -0.74
C TYR A 469 28.98 7.11 -0.92
N GLN A 470 29.56 6.56 0.15
CA GLN A 470 30.81 5.79 0.12
C GLN A 470 30.78 4.68 1.17
N VAL A 471 31.41 3.54 0.88
CA VAL A 471 31.47 2.38 1.75
C VAL A 471 32.82 2.34 2.48
N TYR A 472 32.78 1.92 3.73
CA TYR A 472 33.91 1.73 4.63
C TYR A 472 33.88 0.34 5.27
N ARG A 473 35.07 -0.12 5.67
CA ARG A 473 35.23 -1.34 6.46
C ARG A 473 36.31 -1.15 7.53
N HIS A 474 36.12 -1.78 8.68
CA HIS A 474 37.18 -1.87 9.68
C HIS A 474 38.20 -2.96 9.27
N PRO A 475 39.52 -2.75 9.42
CA PRO A 475 40.55 -3.71 8.95
C PRO A 475 40.37 -5.15 9.47
N SER A 476 39.81 -5.32 10.67
CA SER A 476 39.58 -6.63 11.30
C SER A 476 38.15 -7.17 11.15
N GLU A 477 37.20 -6.39 10.62
CA GLU A 477 35.79 -6.78 10.53
C GLU A 477 35.45 -7.17 9.09
N ARG A 478 35.23 -8.46 8.83
CA ARG A 478 34.88 -8.96 7.49
C ARG A 478 33.39 -9.19 7.29
N THR A 479 32.61 -9.10 8.36
CA THR A 479 31.20 -9.47 8.38
C THR A 479 30.26 -8.29 8.17
N TYR A 480 30.75 -7.06 8.36
CA TYR A 480 29.94 -5.86 8.28
C TYR A 480 30.65 -4.73 7.52
N GLN A 481 29.85 -3.91 6.85
CA GLN A 481 30.27 -2.68 6.17
C GLN A 481 29.60 -1.47 6.82
N HIS A 482 30.23 -0.30 6.69
CA HIS A 482 29.68 0.99 7.09
C HIS A 482 29.51 1.85 5.85
N ILE A 483 28.31 2.35 5.58
CA ILE A 483 28.04 3.21 4.43
C ILE A 483 27.74 4.61 4.95
N ILE A 484 28.44 5.60 4.41
CA ILE A 484 28.17 7.01 4.63
C ILE A 484 27.39 7.55 3.43
N TYR A 485 26.38 8.39 3.63
CA TYR A 485 25.65 9.03 2.53
C TYR A 485 25.06 10.39 2.90
N CYS A 486 24.80 11.23 1.91
CA CYS A 486 24.03 12.48 2.03
C CYS A 486 23.43 12.88 0.67
N PRO A 487 22.36 13.69 0.62
CA PRO A 487 21.91 14.30 -0.63
C PRO A 487 23.01 15.19 -1.24
N VAL A 488 23.20 15.12 -2.56
CA VAL A 488 24.15 15.97 -3.27
C VAL A 488 23.77 17.45 -3.07
N GLY A 489 24.72 18.25 -2.58
CA GLY A 489 24.49 19.65 -2.21
C GLY A 489 24.16 19.87 -0.73
N HIS A 490 23.89 18.82 0.04
CA HIS A 490 23.58 18.88 1.47
C HIS A 490 24.68 18.25 2.34
N TRP A 491 25.94 18.67 2.12
CA TRP A 491 27.14 18.06 2.71
C TRP A 491 27.26 18.12 4.24
N GLY A 492 26.36 18.86 4.91
CA GLY A 492 26.25 18.91 6.38
C GLY A 492 25.31 17.85 6.97
N ASP A 493 24.46 17.21 6.17
CA ASP A 493 23.47 16.21 6.61
C ASP A 493 23.94 14.79 6.28
N VAL A 494 25.01 14.38 6.95
CA VAL A 494 25.68 13.11 6.67
C VAL A 494 25.13 12.01 7.57
N LYS A 495 24.69 10.92 6.95
CA LYS A 495 24.13 9.74 7.63
C LYS A 495 25.04 8.53 7.48
N TRP A 496 24.96 7.64 8.48
CA TRP A 496 25.74 6.41 8.54
C TRP A 496 24.81 5.22 8.74
N ILE A 497 25.01 4.18 7.95
CA ILE A 497 24.32 2.89 8.12
C ILE A 497 25.34 1.75 8.23
N ARG A 498 25.00 0.73 9.00
CA ARG A 498 25.78 -0.51 9.13
C ARG A 498 24.99 -1.64 8.50
N ARG A 499 25.63 -2.41 7.62
CA ARG A 499 25.02 -3.54 6.92
C ARG A 499 25.90 -4.77 7.04
N SER A 500 25.31 -5.97 7.11
CA SER A 500 26.07 -7.20 6.90
C SER A 500 26.64 -7.24 5.50
N ASN A 501 27.82 -7.81 5.36
CA ASN A 501 28.56 -7.88 4.10
C ASN A 501 27.77 -8.57 2.99
#